data_AF-A0A4V3M2E9-F1
#
_entry.id   AF-A0A4V3M2E9-F1
#
_cell.length_a   1.000
_cell.length_b   1.000
_cell.length_c   1.000
_cell.angle_alpha   90.00
_cell.angle_beta   90.00
_cell.angle_gamma   90.00
#
_symmetry.space_group_name_H-M   'P 1'
#
loop_
_entity.id
_entity.type
_entity.pdbx_description
1 polymer ?
#
loop_
_entity_poly.entity_id
_entity_poly.type
_entity_poly.pdbx_seq_one_letter_code
_entity_poly.pdbx_strand_id
1 'polypeptide(L)' 'EHHLVDEIQVWIIPVIVGKGQHLYDAIDPASLKLKLDAQKVFGNGSVLLTYVPDEDQQAGRLSKRWARATPTPPR' A
#
# COMPACT_ATOMS: atom_id res chain seq x y z
N GLU A 1 -8.94 -5.13 -6.21
CA GLU A 1 -7.85 -4.20 -5.84
C GLU A 1 -7.19 -3.65 -7.10
N HIS A 2 -7.27 -2.35 -7.34
CA HIS A 2 -6.85 -1.72 -8.60
C HIS A 2 -5.60 -0.82 -8.48
N HIS A 3 -4.91 -0.82 -7.32
CA HIS A 3 -3.72 0.01 -7.05
C HIS A 3 -3.95 1.50 -7.37
N LEU A 4 -5.07 2.03 -6.92
CA LEU A 4 -5.49 3.43 -7.14
C LEU A 4 -5.14 4.36 -5.97
N VAL A 5 -4.40 3.84 -4.98
CA VAL A 5 -4.04 4.58 -3.78
C VAL A 5 -2.58 4.97 -3.92
N ASP A 6 -2.33 6.27 -3.98
CA ASP A 6 -0.98 6.84 -4.12
C ASP A 6 -0.33 7.13 -2.75
N GLU A 7 -1.14 7.35 -1.72
CA GLU A 7 -0.67 7.61 -0.35
C GLU A 7 -1.67 7.06 0.67
N ILE A 8 -1.15 6.53 1.78
CA ILE A 8 -1.92 6.09 2.94
C ILE A 8 -1.39 6.79 4.18
N GLN A 9 -2.25 7.57 4.83
CA GLN A 9 -1.98 8.15 6.14
C GLN A 9 -2.68 7.35 7.25
N VAL A 10 -1.90 6.78 8.17
CA VAL A 10 -2.39 5.97 9.28
C VAL A 10 -2.16 6.69 10.60
N TRP A 11 -3.24 6.93 11.34
CA TRP A 11 -3.18 7.41 12.72
C TRP A 11 -3.20 6.23 13.69
N ILE A 12 -2.11 6.08 14.45
CA ILE A 12 -1.99 5.11 15.53
C ILE A 12 -2.29 5.83 16.84
N ILE A 13 -3.39 5.41 17.47
CA ILE A 13 -3.81 5.85 18.80
C ILE A 13 -3.43 4.74 19.78
N PRO A 14 -2.78 5.04 20.93
CA PRO A 14 -2.25 4.03 21.85
C PRO A 14 -3.35 3.40 22.71
N VAL A 15 -4.34 2.74 22.08
CA VAL A 15 -5.46 2.06 22.72
C VAL A 15 -5.60 0.65 22.16
N ILE A 16 -5.75 -0.34 23.04
CA ILE A 16 -6.09 -1.71 22.66
C ILE A 16 -7.61 -1.84 22.66
N VAL A 17 -8.21 -2.01 21.48
CA VAL A 17 -9.68 -1.97 21.31
C VAL A 17 -10.37 -3.28 21.75
N GLY A 18 -9.67 -4.42 21.69
CA GLY A 18 -10.19 -5.73 22.10
C GLY A 18 -11.22 -6.35 21.13
N LYS A 19 -12.18 -5.56 20.63
CA LYS A 19 -13.14 -5.92 19.57
C LYS A 19 -13.53 -4.67 18.78
N GLY A 20 -13.58 -4.77 17.45
CA GLY A 20 -13.97 -3.65 16.59
C GLY A 20 -14.09 -4.07 15.13
N GLN A 21 -14.38 -3.10 14.26
CA GLN A 21 -14.38 -3.32 12.82
C GLN A 21 -12.95 -3.27 12.29
N HIS A 22 -12.61 -4.19 11.39
CA HIS A 22 -11.33 -4.16 10.68
C HIS A 22 -11.33 -3.00 9.67
N LEU A 23 -10.20 -2.32 9.51
CA LEU A 23 -10.07 -1.24 8.53
C LEU A 23 -10.29 -1.74 7.10
N TYR A 24 -9.92 -3.01 6.85
CA TYR A 24 -10.14 -3.72 5.61
C TYR A 24 -10.45 -5.20 5.89
N ASP A 25 -11.41 -5.77 5.16
CA ASP A 25 -11.87 -7.15 5.39
C ASP A 25 -11.08 -8.19 4.57
N ALA A 26 -10.51 -7.80 3.42
CA ALA A 26 -9.77 -8.70 2.54
C ALA A 26 -8.73 -7.92 1.73
N ILE A 27 -7.53 -7.80 2.29
CA ILE A 27 -6.32 -7.38 1.55
C ILE A 27 -5.34 -8.53 1.68
N ASP A 28 -4.80 -9.01 0.55
CA ASP A 28 -3.63 -9.89 0.57
C ASP A 28 -2.41 -9.02 0.92
N PRO A 29 -1.79 -9.19 2.11
CA PRO A 29 -0.65 -8.36 2.50
C PRO A 29 0.55 -8.50 1.54
N ALA A 30 0.64 -9.61 0.79
CA ALA A 30 1.65 -9.79 -0.22
C ALA A 30 1.38 -8.99 -1.51
N SER A 31 0.13 -8.55 -1.75
CA SER A 31 -0.27 -7.82 -2.95
C SER A 31 0.08 -6.34 -2.91
N LEU A 32 0.25 -5.77 -1.71
CA LEU A 32 0.48 -4.35 -1.47
C LEU A 32 1.78 -4.12 -0.68
N LYS A 33 2.86 -3.78 -1.38
CA LYS A 33 4.09 -3.31 -0.72
C LYS A 33 4.02 -1.80 -0.55
N LEU A 34 4.24 -1.37 0.68
CA LEU A 34 4.24 0.03 1.08
C LEU A 34 5.62 0.39 1.63
N LYS A 35 6.07 1.59 1.31
CA LYS A 35 7.25 2.22 1.87
C LYS A 35 6.79 3.29 2.87
N LEU A 36 7.38 3.29 4.07
CA LEU A 36 7.17 4.39 5.03
C LEU A 36 7.91 5.62 4.50
N ASP A 37 7.15 6.66 4.18
CA ASP A 37 7.68 7.92 3.66
C ASP A 37 7.94 8.93 4.77
N ALA A 38 7.00 9.05 5.72
CA ALA A 38 7.15 9.95 6.86
C ALA A 38 6.52 9.40 8.15
N GLN A 39 7.03 9.88 9.28
CA GLN A 39 6.48 9.60 10.61
C GLN A 39 6.47 10.87 11.46
N LYS A 40 5.38 11.06 12.21
CA LYS A 40 5.26 12.10 13.24
C LYS A 40 4.75 11.50 14.54
N VAL A 41 5.53 11.67 15.61
CA VAL A 41 5.13 11.30 16.97
C VAL A 41 4.60 12.54 17.69
N PHE A 42 3.45 12.40 18.34
CA PHE A 42 2.83 13.48 19.11
C PHE A 42 3.11 13.30 20.61
N GLY A 43 3.10 14.40 21.37
CA GLY A 43 3.39 14.37 22.81
C GLY A 43 2.40 13.55 23.66
N ASN A 44 1.25 13.17 23.10
CA ASN A 44 0.27 12.28 23.72
C ASN A 44 0.49 10.80 23.38
N GLY A 45 1.60 10.44 22.72
CA GLY A 45 1.94 9.07 22.31
C GLY A 45 1.24 8.60 21.03
N SER A 46 0.39 9.42 20.41
CA SER A 46 -0.16 9.09 19.09
C SER A 46 0.93 9.20 18.01
N VAL A 47 0.78 8.46 16.92
CA VAL A 47 1.72 8.47 15.79
C VAL A 47 0.97 8.60 14.48
N LEU A 48 1.37 9.54 13.62
CA LEU A 48 0.95 9.61 12.23
C LEU A 48 2.05 8.98 11.37
N LEU A 49 1.67 8.00 10.55
CA LEU A 49 2.53 7.31 9.59
C LEU A 49 2.02 7.62 8.18
N THR A 50 2.90 8.09 7.31
CA THR A 50 2.61 8.31 5.89
C THR A 50 3.32 7.23 5.08
N TYR A 51 2.54 6.45 4.35
CA TYR A 51 3.02 5.40 3.47
C TYR A 51 2.73 5.75 2.02
N VAL A 52 3.67 5.44 1.14
CA VAL A 52 3.48 5.45 -0.31
C VAL A 52 3.66 4.02 -0.84
N PRO A 53 3.05 3.65 -1.96
CA PRO A 53 3.35 2.39 -2.62
C PRO A 53 4.84 2.27 -2.96
N ASP A 54 5.36 1.05 -2.88
CA ASP A 54 6.73 0.75 -3.30
C ASP A 54 6.84 0.78 -4.84
N GLU A 55 7.46 1.83 -5.38
CA GLU A 55 7.57 2.09 -6.82
C GLU A 55 8.31 0.96 -7.57
N ASP A 56 9.28 0.29 -6.92
CA ASP A 56 10.00 -0.83 -7.52
C ASP A 56 9.06 -2.01 -7.83
N GLN A 57 8.05 -2.22 -6.98
CA GLN A 57 7.00 -3.21 -7.22
C GLN A 57 6.06 -2.76 -8.34
N GLN A 58 5.72 -1.47 -8.41
CA GLN A 58 4.83 -0.94 -9.44
C GLN A 58 5.46 -0.99 -10.83
N ALA A 59 6.71 -0.55 -10.95
CA ALA A 59 7.49 -0.58 -12.19
C ALA A 59 7.65 -2.02 -12.72
N GLY A 60 7.99 -2.96 -11.83
CA GLY A 60 8.07 -4.40 -12.17
C GLY A 60 6.75 -5.04 -12.60
N ARG A 61 5.60 -4.45 -12.24
CA ARG A 61 4.26 -4.93 -12.66
C ARG A 61 3.79 -4.30 -13.95
N LEU A 62 3.96 -2.99 -14.10
CA LEU A 62 3.73 -2.30 -15.36
C LEU A 62 4.58 -2.94 -16.46
N SER A 63 5.80 -3.37 -16.10
CA SER A 63 6.67 -4.04 -17.05
C SER A 63 6.13 -5.36 -17.59
N LYS A 64 5.68 -6.23 -16.69
CA LYS A 64 5.03 -7.50 -17.04
C LYS A 64 3.71 -7.31 -17.78
N ARG A 65 2.97 -6.24 -17.51
CA ARG A 65 1.71 -5.94 -18.21
C ARG A 65 1.97 -5.55 -19.66
N TRP A 66 2.94 -4.67 -19.94
CA TRP A 66 3.23 -4.29 -21.33
C TRP A 66 3.80 -5.46 -22.14
N ALA A 67 4.62 -6.32 -21.53
CA ALA A 67 5.19 -7.49 -22.20
C ALA A 67 4.14 -8.53 -22.62
N ARG A 68 3.00 -8.60 -21.91
CA ARG A 68 1.85 -9.45 -22.29
C ARG A 68 0.93 -8.82 -23.33
N ALA A 69 1.00 -7.49 -23.51
CA ALA A 69 0.14 -6.75 -24.43
C ALA A 69 0.73 -6.64 -25.84
N THR A 70 2.02 -6.96 -26.03
CA THR A 70 2.62 -7.07 -27.37
C THR A 70 2.04 -8.27 -28.12
N PRO A 71 1.30 -8.07 -29.23
CA PRO A 71 0.90 -9.17 -30.09
C PRO A 71 2.16 -9.72 -30.75
N THR A 72 2.33 -11.04 -30.75
CA THR A 72 3.36 -11.69 -31.57
C THR A 72 3.13 -11.28 -33.03
N PRO A 73 4.11 -10.71 -33.74
CA PRO A 73 3.92 -10.36 -35.14
C PRO A 73 3.62 -11.64 -35.94
N PRO A 74 2.62 -11.62 -36.84
CA PRO A 74 2.33 -12.77 -37.68
C PRO A 74 3.55 -13.10 -38.55
N ARG A 75 3.85 -14.40 -38.67
CA ARG A 75 4.94 -14.95 -39.49
C ARG A 75 4.71 -14.73 -40.97
#